data_AF-A0AA49Q7E3-F1
#
_entry.id   AF-A0AA49Q7E3-F1
#
_cell.length_a   1.000
_cell.length_b   1.000
_cell.length_c   1.000
_cell.angle_alpha   90.00
_cell.angle_beta   90.00
_cell.angle_gamma   90.00
#
_symmetry.space_group_name_H-M   'P 1'
#
loop_
_entity.id
_entity.type
_entity.pdbx_description
1 polymer ?
#
loop_
_entity_poly.entity_id
_entity_poly.type
_entity_poly.pdbx_seq_one_letter_code
_entity_poly.pdbx_strand_id
1 'polypeptide(L)'
;MKKADSSRLETLEALIAEKRRQETFLAKLEERRAGTPEHVFKRLYDEYLTKLTDAQVKAAAEAESLSGGLEDDDAALQEVEGRLAALEEERLEVQLRADVEEWDAKETQKKLTAMTAAISMAEKERDARRAVAERTRALLAEARGGTPAAPQTAVPPAAAAAAPPMRPTTAAMTGGPNFDELAFLNSVVGRASTPSAPAPRESKPIVQPPEAKDAKESKDAEPVAPAASIPASVPPSPAPPPPPIQPLPAPATPTPPATPSVPPAASVQPSLNLETPTPAPAPDAAEEPAPQAEAEDDEEPSTPSPLGRPTPRTSQQVKTLKCAECGSMNYPTEWYCERCGGELAAL
;
A
#
# COMPACT_ATOMS: atom_id res chain seq x y z
N MET A 1 -12.57 -1.11 7.35
CA MET A 1 -12.85 -2.46 6.83
C MET A 1 -13.79 -3.27 7.71
N LYS A 2 -14.87 -3.79 7.12
CA LYS A 2 -15.80 -4.70 7.81
C LYS A 2 -15.19 -6.10 7.86
N LYS A 3 -15.54 -6.91 8.87
CA LYS A 3 -15.03 -8.30 9.01
C LYS A 3 -15.30 -9.15 7.75
N ALA A 4 -16.42 -8.90 7.07
CA ALA A 4 -16.78 -9.57 5.83
C ALA A 4 -15.77 -9.26 4.69
N ASP A 5 -15.34 -8.01 4.57
CA ASP A 5 -14.40 -7.60 3.51
C ASP A 5 -13.00 -8.18 3.76
N SER A 6 -12.58 -8.28 5.03
CA SER A 6 -11.32 -8.96 5.40
C SER A 6 -11.34 -10.44 4.96
N SER A 7 -12.43 -11.15 5.23
CA SER A 7 -12.57 -12.56 4.81
C SER A 7 -12.62 -12.72 3.29
N ARG A 8 -13.21 -11.76 2.58
CA ARG A 8 -13.20 -11.72 1.11
C ARG A 8 -11.82 -11.45 0.55
N LEU A 9 -11.01 -10.57 1.15
CA LEU A 9 -9.61 -10.38 0.76
C LEU A 9 -8.80 -11.66 0.87
N GLU A 10 -8.92 -12.37 2.01
CA GLU A 10 -8.25 -13.67 2.20
C GLU A 10 -8.69 -14.70 1.16
N THR A 11 -9.97 -14.70 0.81
CA THR A 11 -10.52 -15.58 -0.23
C THR A 11 -9.95 -15.22 -1.61
N LEU A 12 -9.87 -13.93 -1.96
CA LEU A 12 -9.28 -13.46 -3.20
C LEU A 12 -7.79 -13.82 -3.29
N GLU A 13 -7.03 -13.63 -2.20
CA GLU A 13 -5.62 -14.03 -2.11
C GLU A 13 -5.45 -15.54 -2.37
N ALA A 14 -6.31 -16.37 -1.79
CA ALA A 14 -6.28 -17.82 -2.01
C ALA A 14 -6.57 -18.20 -3.47
N LEU A 15 -7.54 -17.53 -4.11
CA LEU A 15 -7.91 -17.75 -5.52
C LEU A 15 -6.79 -17.31 -6.48
N ILE A 16 -6.14 -16.18 -6.20
CA ILE A 16 -4.97 -15.71 -6.95
C ILE A 16 -3.81 -16.71 -6.82
N ALA A 17 -3.56 -17.23 -5.61
CA ALA A 17 -2.55 -18.25 -5.39
C ALA A 17 -2.90 -19.59 -6.07
N GLU A 18 -4.18 -19.94 -6.16
CA GLU A 18 -4.65 -21.10 -6.93
C GLU A 18 -4.41 -20.90 -8.43
N LYS A 19 -4.78 -19.73 -8.99
CA LYS A 19 -4.51 -19.36 -10.39
C LYS A 19 -3.03 -19.54 -10.74
N ARG A 20 -2.12 -18.95 -9.95
CA ARG A 20 -0.66 -19.08 -10.14
C ARG A 20 -0.18 -20.53 -10.09
N ARG A 21 -0.79 -21.37 -9.23
CA ARG A 21 -0.48 -22.80 -9.15
C ARG A 21 -0.91 -23.56 -10.40
N GLN A 22 -2.12 -23.30 -10.92
CA GLN A 22 -2.59 -23.93 -12.16
C GLN A 22 -1.74 -23.52 -13.37
N GLU A 23 -1.37 -22.24 -13.47
CA GLU A 23 -0.45 -21.73 -14.50
C GLU A 23 0.91 -22.44 -14.44
N THR A 24 1.44 -22.67 -13.22
CA THR A 24 2.68 -23.43 -13.02
C THR A 24 2.56 -24.89 -13.46
N PHE A 25 1.41 -25.54 -13.21
CA PHE A 25 1.18 -26.92 -13.67
C PHE A 25 1.06 -27.01 -15.18
N LEU A 26 0.39 -26.05 -15.82
CA LEU A 26 0.29 -25.97 -17.28
C LEU A 26 1.67 -25.77 -17.92
N ALA A 27 2.49 -24.86 -17.39
CA ALA A 27 3.85 -24.65 -17.89
C ALA A 27 4.71 -25.92 -17.79
N LYS A 28 4.67 -26.62 -16.64
CA LYS A 28 5.39 -27.90 -16.46
C LYS A 28 4.87 -29.02 -17.37
N LEU A 29 3.56 -29.03 -17.66
CA LEU A 29 2.98 -29.99 -18.61
C LEU A 29 3.47 -29.72 -20.03
N GLU A 30 3.48 -28.46 -20.45
CA GLU A 30 3.95 -28.05 -21.77
C GLU A 30 5.44 -28.37 -21.99
N GLU A 31 6.29 -28.17 -20.98
CA GLU A 31 7.70 -28.56 -21.01
C GLU A 31 7.87 -30.07 -21.28
N ARG A 32 6.97 -30.90 -20.73
CA ARG A 32 7.00 -32.37 -20.85
C ARG A 32 6.23 -32.90 -22.06
N ARG A 33 5.71 -32.03 -22.92
CA ARG A 33 4.82 -32.41 -24.04
C ARG A 33 5.45 -33.42 -24.99
N ALA A 34 6.73 -33.25 -25.35
CA ALA A 34 7.41 -34.13 -26.32
C ALA A 34 7.58 -35.59 -25.82
N GLY A 35 7.62 -35.81 -24.50
CA GLY A 35 7.75 -37.14 -23.90
C GLY A 35 6.43 -37.77 -23.44
N THR A 36 5.30 -37.09 -23.66
CA THR A 36 3.99 -37.52 -23.13
C THR A 36 3.08 -37.95 -24.29
N PRO A 37 2.37 -39.11 -24.20
CA PRO A 37 1.39 -39.49 -25.20
C PRO A 37 0.31 -38.40 -25.37
N GLU A 38 -0.01 -38.05 -26.62
CA GLU A 38 -0.82 -36.87 -26.95
C GLU A 38 -2.19 -36.86 -26.25
N HIS A 39 -2.87 -38.00 -26.20
CA HIS A 39 -4.18 -38.12 -25.55
C HIS A 39 -4.12 -37.90 -24.02
N VAL A 40 -3.02 -38.29 -23.37
CA VAL A 40 -2.83 -38.07 -21.93
C VAL A 40 -2.53 -36.60 -21.66
N PHE A 41 -1.66 -36.00 -22.46
CA PHE A 41 -1.34 -34.57 -22.40
C PHE A 41 -2.61 -33.74 -22.56
N LYS A 42 -3.38 -33.98 -23.63
CA LYS A 42 -4.61 -33.23 -23.92
C LYS A 42 -5.61 -33.29 -22.76
N ARG A 43 -5.89 -34.48 -22.24
CA ARG A 43 -6.82 -34.65 -21.11
C ARG A 43 -6.38 -33.86 -19.87
N LEU A 44 -5.10 -33.96 -19.49
CA LEU A 44 -4.59 -33.23 -18.33
C LEU A 44 -4.57 -31.71 -18.58
N TYR A 45 -4.15 -31.30 -19.76
CA TYR A 45 -4.15 -29.90 -20.17
C TYR A 45 -5.55 -29.29 -20.09
N ASP A 46 -6.56 -29.95 -20.65
CA ASP A 46 -7.97 -29.54 -20.59
C ASP A 46 -8.48 -29.48 -19.14
N GLU A 47 -8.08 -30.42 -18.28
CA GLU A 47 -8.44 -30.43 -16.85
C GLU A 47 -7.85 -29.22 -16.10
N TYR A 48 -6.55 -28.95 -16.28
CA TYR A 48 -5.89 -27.82 -15.62
C TYR A 48 -6.34 -26.47 -16.19
N LEU A 49 -6.64 -26.39 -17.49
CA LEU A 49 -7.26 -25.22 -18.08
C LEU A 49 -8.64 -24.96 -17.48
N THR A 50 -9.48 -25.98 -17.32
CA THR A 50 -10.80 -25.83 -16.70
C THR A 50 -10.68 -25.31 -15.26
N LYS A 51 -9.74 -25.86 -14.48
CA LYS A 51 -9.47 -25.38 -13.11
C LYS A 51 -8.96 -23.94 -13.09
N LEU A 52 -8.10 -23.57 -14.05
CA LEU A 52 -7.61 -22.20 -14.19
C LEU A 52 -8.76 -21.24 -14.51
N THR A 53 -9.63 -21.58 -15.47
CA THR A 53 -10.79 -20.75 -15.82
C THR A 53 -11.77 -20.62 -14.65
N ASP A 54 -12.01 -21.70 -13.90
CA ASP A 54 -12.88 -21.66 -12.72
C ASP A 54 -12.31 -20.75 -11.62
N ALA A 55 -11.00 -20.84 -11.36
CA ALA A 55 -10.31 -19.96 -10.41
C ALA A 55 -10.36 -18.49 -10.86
N GLN A 56 -10.18 -18.21 -12.17
CA GLN A 56 -10.28 -16.88 -12.74
C GLN A 56 -11.69 -16.28 -12.59
N VAL A 57 -12.74 -17.05 -12.88
CA VAL A 57 -14.13 -16.60 -12.73
C VAL A 57 -14.46 -16.28 -11.27
N LYS A 58 -14.05 -17.15 -10.33
CA LYS A 58 -14.24 -16.91 -8.90
C LYS A 58 -13.46 -15.68 -8.43
N ALA A 59 -12.21 -15.53 -8.84
CA ALA A 59 -11.40 -14.36 -8.48
C ALA A 59 -12.02 -13.07 -9.02
N ALA A 60 -12.56 -13.07 -10.23
CA ALA A 60 -13.25 -11.92 -10.81
C ALA A 60 -14.52 -11.54 -10.01
N ALA A 61 -15.33 -12.53 -9.61
CA ALA A 61 -16.55 -12.29 -8.82
C ALA A 61 -16.24 -11.72 -7.42
N GLU A 62 -15.20 -12.23 -6.75
CA GLU A 62 -14.75 -11.68 -5.47
C GLU A 62 -14.13 -10.28 -5.64
N ALA A 63 -13.39 -10.06 -6.72
CA ALA A 63 -12.82 -8.75 -7.04
C ALA A 63 -13.91 -7.68 -7.28
N GLU A 64 -14.99 -8.03 -7.95
CA GLU A 64 -16.15 -7.13 -8.12
C GLU A 64 -16.80 -6.82 -6.77
N SER A 65 -17.00 -7.84 -5.93
CA SER A 65 -17.56 -7.67 -4.58
C SER A 65 -16.70 -6.77 -3.68
N LEU A 66 -15.37 -6.89 -3.76
CA LEU A 66 -14.42 -6.07 -3.01
C LEU A 66 -14.30 -4.64 -3.56
N SER A 67 -14.55 -4.44 -4.86
CA SER A 67 -14.47 -3.10 -5.47
C SER A 67 -15.50 -2.13 -4.88
N GLY A 68 -16.71 -2.59 -4.55
CA GLY A 68 -17.69 -1.76 -3.83
C GLY A 68 -17.26 -1.45 -2.38
N GLY A 69 -16.61 -2.40 -1.71
CA GLY A 69 -16.04 -2.16 -0.36
C GLY A 69 -14.88 -1.16 -0.37
N LEU A 70 -14.12 -1.11 -1.47
CA LEU A 70 -13.04 -0.13 -1.65
C LEU A 70 -13.57 1.30 -1.79
N GLU A 71 -14.70 1.50 -2.47
CA GLU A 71 -15.36 2.81 -2.57
C GLU A 71 -15.82 3.30 -1.18
N ASP A 72 -16.39 2.40 -0.36
CA ASP A 72 -16.74 2.69 1.04
C ASP A 72 -15.50 3.09 1.86
N ASP A 73 -14.40 2.34 1.75
CA ASP A 73 -13.15 2.62 2.47
C ASP A 73 -12.51 3.95 2.00
N ASP A 74 -12.61 4.29 0.71
CA ASP A 74 -12.13 5.57 0.16
C ASP A 74 -12.96 6.77 0.64
N ALA A 75 -14.28 6.64 0.67
CA ALA A 75 -15.15 7.66 1.25
C ALA A 75 -14.84 7.87 2.75
N ALA A 76 -14.61 6.78 3.49
CA ALA A 76 -14.23 6.88 4.89
C ALA A 76 -12.82 7.46 5.10
N LEU A 77 -11.88 7.22 4.18
CA LEU A 77 -10.57 7.87 4.20
C LEU A 77 -10.71 9.38 4.00
N GLN A 78 -11.53 9.82 3.05
CA GLN A 78 -11.82 11.24 2.82
C GLN A 78 -12.47 11.90 4.05
N GLU A 79 -13.35 11.20 4.76
CA GLU A 79 -13.93 11.71 6.01
C GLU A 79 -12.85 11.94 7.09
N VAL A 80 -11.91 11.00 7.25
CA VAL A 80 -10.81 11.13 8.21
C VAL A 80 -9.85 12.27 7.80
N GLU A 81 -9.54 12.39 6.51
CA GLU A 81 -8.72 13.49 5.99
C GLU A 81 -9.41 14.86 6.19
N GLY A 82 -10.73 14.95 6.01
CA GLY A 82 -11.52 16.14 6.34
C GLY A 82 -11.50 16.46 7.85
N ARG A 83 -11.59 15.44 8.71
CA ARG A 83 -11.48 15.61 10.17
C ARG A 83 -10.09 16.10 10.59
N LEU A 84 -9.04 15.60 9.96
CA LEU A 84 -7.66 16.07 10.18
C LEU A 84 -7.52 17.54 9.83
N ALA A 85 -8.00 17.96 8.67
CA ALA A 85 -7.97 19.37 8.26
C ALA A 85 -8.71 20.27 9.28
N ALA A 86 -9.90 19.86 9.73
CA ALA A 86 -10.66 20.59 10.74
C ALA A 86 -9.91 20.70 12.09
N LEU A 87 -9.30 19.61 12.56
CA LEU A 87 -8.50 19.61 13.80
C LEU A 87 -7.25 20.50 13.69
N GLU A 88 -6.63 20.57 12.51
CA GLU A 88 -5.50 21.45 12.26
C GLU A 88 -5.93 22.93 12.24
N GLU A 89 -7.07 23.25 11.63
CA GLU A 89 -7.67 24.59 11.67
C GLU A 89 -8.01 25.00 13.11
N GLU A 90 -8.67 24.13 13.88
CA GLU A 90 -8.99 24.38 15.29
C GLU A 90 -7.71 24.57 16.14
N ARG A 91 -6.66 23.80 15.87
CA ARG A 91 -5.36 23.97 16.53
C ARG A 91 -4.75 25.34 16.22
N LEU A 92 -4.80 25.78 14.96
CA LEU A 92 -4.29 27.11 14.57
C LEU A 92 -5.12 28.23 15.23
N GLU A 93 -6.44 28.07 15.35
CA GLU A 93 -7.29 29.01 16.08
C GLU A 93 -6.92 29.07 17.57
N VAL A 94 -6.65 27.93 18.21
CA VAL A 94 -6.19 27.86 19.60
C VAL A 94 -4.83 28.57 19.76
N GLN A 95 -3.91 28.42 18.81
CA GLN A 95 -2.63 29.12 18.82
C GLN A 95 -2.82 30.63 18.69
N LEU A 96 -3.66 31.08 17.75
CA LEU A 96 -3.94 32.49 17.57
C LEU A 96 -4.57 33.12 18.81
N ARG A 97 -5.52 32.44 19.46
CA ARG A 97 -6.12 32.89 20.72
C ARG A 97 -5.11 32.97 21.86
N ALA A 98 -4.15 32.06 21.89
CA ALA A 98 -3.06 32.09 22.85
C ALA A 98 -2.13 33.29 22.64
N ASP A 99 -1.82 33.63 21.38
CA ASP A 99 -1.00 34.80 21.03
C ASP A 99 -1.66 36.13 21.40
N VAL A 100 -3.01 36.16 21.38
CA VAL A 100 -3.82 37.30 21.83
C VAL A 100 -4.06 37.28 23.36
N GLU A 101 -3.49 36.29 24.07
CA GLU A 101 -3.61 36.12 25.52
C GLU A 101 -5.07 35.97 26.00
N GLU A 102 -5.98 35.45 25.17
CA GLU A 102 -7.39 35.21 25.55
C GLU A 102 -7.50 34.14 26.66
N TRP A 103 -6.55 33.19 26.67
CA TRP A 103 -6.46 32.12 27.66
C TRP A 103 -5.11 32.16 28.38
N ASP A 104 -5.10 31.72 29.64
CA ASP A 104 -3.85 31.55 30.36
C ASP A 104 -2.97 30.43 29.75
N ALA A 105 -1.67 30.48 30.02
CA ALA A 105 -0.71 29.54 29.45
C ALA A 105 -1.03 28.07 29.75
N LYS A 106 -1.63 27.78 30.91
CA LYS A 106 -1.96 26.41 31.34
C LYS A 106 -3.18 25.89 30.59
N GLU A 107 -4.21 26.73 30.41
CA GLU A 107 -5.40 26.40 29.63
C GLU A 107 -5.05 26.19 28.15
N THR A 108 -4.24 27.10 27.57
CA THR A 108 -3.71 26.96 26.20
C THR A 108 -2.93 25.66 26.03
N GLN A 109 -1.98 25.39 26.93
CA GLN A 109 -1.16 24.18 26.85
C GLN A 109 -2.03 22.91 26.91
N LYS A 110 -3.07 22.91 27.76
CA LYS A 110 -4.02 21.81 27.86
C LYS A 110 -4.78 21.60 26.55
N LYS A 111 -5.29 22.67 25.93
CA LYS A 111 -6.02 22.59 24.63
C LYS A 111 -5.11 22.10 23.50
N LEU A 112 -3.90 22.64 23.38
CA LEU A 112 -2.94 22.21 22.36
C LEU A 112 -2.51 20.75 22.54
N THR A 113 -2.33 20.30 23.79
CA THR A 113 -2.01 18.90 24.08
C THR A 113 -3.16 17.98 23.67
N ALA A 114 -4.41 18.37 23.97
CA ALA A 114 -5.60 17.61 23.56
C ALA A 114 -5.75 17.54 22.03
N MET A 115 -5.56 18.67 21.33
CA MET A 115 -5.61 18.72 19.86
C MET A 115 -4.49 17.89 19.22
N THR A 116 -3.28 17.95 19.75
CA THR A 116 -2.15 17.13 19.26
C THR A 116 -2.47 15.62 19.42
N ALA A 117 -3.07 15.23 20.54
CA ALA A 117 -3.50 13.84 20.72
C ALA A 117 -4.62 13.44 19.75
N ALA A 118 -5.61 14.30 19.51
CA ALA A 118 -6.69 14.06 18.56
C ALA A 118 -6.17 13.93 17.12
N ILE A 119 -5.29 14.83 16.68
CA ILE A 119 -4.60 14.77 15.38
C ILE A 119 -3.85 13.45 15.25
N SER A 120 -3.02 13.08 16.24
CA SER A 120 -2.26 11.82 16.20
C SER A 120 -3.16 10.58 16.09
N MET A 121 -4.32 10.58 16.74
CA MET A 121 -5.28 9.48 16.63
C MET A 121 -5.94 9.43 15.24
N ALA A 122 -6.30 10.57 14.68
CA ALA A 122 -6.87 10.65 13.34
C ALA A 122 -5.84 10.30 12.24
N GLU A 123 -4.57 10.66 12.41
CA GLU A 123 -3.48 10.24 11.50
C GLU A 123 -3.29 8.73 11.50
N LYS A 124 -3.28 8.10 12.68
CA LYS A 124 -3.21 6.63 12.78
C LYS A 124 -4.41 5.96 12.11
N GLU A 125 -5.61 6.52 12.27
CA GLU A 125 -6.80 6.02 11.59
C GLU A 125 -6.68 6.16 10.07
N ARG A 126 -6.23 7.33 9.57
CA ARG A 126 -5.97 7.58 8.14
C ARG A 126 -4.98 6.57 7.58
N ASP A 127 -3.84 6.37 8.24
CA ASP A 127 -2.78 5.49 7.76
C ASP A 127 -3.23 4.03 7.74
N ALA A 128 -3.97 3.59 8.75
CA ALA A 128 -4.56 2.25 8.78
C ALA A 128 -5.56 2.04 7.62
N ARG A 129 -6.45 3.01 7.36
CA ARG A 129 -7.42 2.95 6.25
C ARG A 129 -6.73 2.99 4.88
N ARG A 130 -5.74 3.86 4.71
CA ARG A 130 -4.93 3.96 3.49
C ARG A 130 -4.24 2.64 3.18
N ALA A 131 -3.59 2.01 4.17
CA ALA A 131 -2.92 0.72 3.99
C ALA A 131 -3.88 -0.38 3.54
N VAL A 132 -5.10 -0.42 4.09
CA VAL A 132 -6.13 -1.38 3.67
C VAL A 132 -6.59 -1.13 2.23
N ALA A 133 -6.86 0.13 1.88
CA ALA A 133 -7.29 0.49 0.53
C ALA A 133 -6.19 0.17 -0.52
N GLU A 134 -4.92 0.45 -0.21
CA GLU A 134 -3.78 0.11 -1.05
C GLU A 134 -3.62 -1.41 -1.23
N ARG A 135 -3.69 -2.19 -0.15
CA ARG A 135 -3.65 -3.67 -0.23
C ARG A 135 -4.78 -4.20 -1.11
N THR A 136 -6.00 -3.69 -0.92
CA THR A 136 -7.17 -4.10 -1.71
C THR A 136 -6.96 -3.77 -3.19
N ARG A 137 -6.52 -2.56 -3.53
CA ARG A 137 -6.21 -2.18 -4.93
C ARG A 137 -5.14 -3.07 -5.56
N ALA A 138 -4.09 -3.42 -4.81
CA ALA A 138 -3.03 -4.29 -5.30
C ALA A 138 -3.56 -5.68 -5.67
N LEU A 139 -4.40 -6.28 -4.81
CA LEU A 139 -5.01 -7.59 -5.08
C LEU A 139 -6.00 -7.53 -6.25
N LEU A 140 -6.80 -6.46 -6.35
CA LEU A 140 -7.71 -6.28 -7.48
C LEU A 140 -6.97 -6.14 -8.81
N ALA A 141 -5.84 -5.42 -8.83
CA ALA A 141 -4.99 -5.31 -10.01
C ALA A 141 -4.46 -6.69 -10.44
N GLU A 142 -3.97 -7.46 -9.48
CA GLU A 142 -3.44 -8.80 -9.75
C GLU A 142 -4.52 -9.78 -10.22
N ALA A 143 -5.71 -9.75 -9.61
CA ALA A 143 -6.84 -10.57 -10.01
C ALA A 143 -7.22 -10.33 -11.49
N ARG A 144 -7.15 -9.08 -11.95
CA ARG A 144 -7.41 -8.68 -13.34
C ARG A 144 -6.26 -9.06 -14.30
N GLY A 145 -5.18 -9.63 -13.81
CA GLY A 145 -3.98 -9.93 -14.61
C GLY A 145 -3.15 -8.70 -14.95
N GLY A 146 -3.43 -7.55 -14.32
CA GLY A 146 -2.55 -6.41 -14.36
C GLY A 146 -1.35 -6.67 -13.46
N THR A 147 -0.14 -6.55 -13.99
CA THR A 147 1.04 -6.29 -13.16
C THR A 147 0.71 -5.06 -12.31
N PRO A 148 0.95 -5.06 -10.98
CA PRO A 148 0.71 -3.87 -10.16
C PRO A 148 1.42 -2.71 -10.85
N ALA A 149 0.63 -1.74 -11.29
CA ALA A 149 1.16 -0.57 -11.96
C ALA A 149 2.20 0.03 -11.01
N ALA A 150 3.47 0.02 -11.43
CA ALA A 150 4.49 0.85 -10.81
C ALA A 150 3.90 2.26 -10.65
N PRO A 151 4.20 2.99 -9.56
CA PRO A 151 3.65 4.30 -9.31
C PRO A 151 3.80 5.11 -10.60
N GLN A 152 2.66 5.38 -11.25
CA GLN A 152 2.63 6.16 -12.46
C GLN A 152 3.04 7.55 -12.03
N THR A 153 4.33 7.86 -12.16
CA THR A 153 4.77 9.23 -12.28
C THR A 153 3.96 9.81 -13.41
N ALA A 154 3.04 10.70 -13.03
CA ALA A 154 2.16 11.39 -13.95
C ALA A 154 3.01 11.92 -15.12
N VAL A 155 2.84 11.31 -16.29
CA VAL A 155 3.32 11.90 -17.53
C VAL A 155 2.33 13.02 -17.80
N PRO A 156 2.74 14.30 -17.76
CA PRO A 156 1.85 15.39 -18.10
C PRO A 156 1.38 15.19 -19.56
N PRO A 157 0.11 15.47 -19.88
CA PRO A 157 -0.35 15.37 -21.25
C PRO A 157 0.50 16.28 -22.14
N ALA A 158 1.09 15.67 -23.17
CA ALA A 158 1.84 16.36 -24.20
C ALA A 158 0.96 17.47 -24.80
N ALA A 159 1.31 18.71 -24.47
CA ALA A 159 0.75 19.90 -25.08
C ALA A 159 1.07 19.87 -26.58
N ALA A 160 0.02 19.76 -27.39
CA ALA A 160 0.10 19.97 -28.82
C ALA A 160 0.51 21.42 -29.11
N ALA A 161 1.60 21.54 -29.86
CA ALA A 161 2.16 22.79 -30.33
C ALA A 161 1.32 23.40 -31.48
N ALA A 162 1.06 24.71 -31.40
CA ALA A 162 0.91 25.61 -32.55
C ALA A 162 1.21 27.06 -32.10
N ALA A 163 2.19 27.70 -32.75
CA ALA A 163 2.73 29.05 -32.50
C ALA A 163 2.10 30.11 -33.46
N PRO A 164 2.55 31.40 -33.60
CA PRO A 164 3.59 32.18 -32.89
C PRO A 164 3.11 33.66 -32.58
N PRO A 165 3.93 34.74 -32.48
CA PRO A 165 3.89 35.67 -31.34
C PRO A 165 3.51 37.15 -31.66
N MET A 166 2.93 37.87 -30.71
CA MET A 166 2.97 39.34 -30.70
C MET A 166 3.54 39.87 -29.39
N ARG A 167 4.64 40.63 -29.51
CA ARG A 167 5.20 41.50 -28.47
C ARG A 167 4.27 42.71 -28.26
N PRO A 168 4.31 43.34 -27.07
CA PRO A 168 5.15 44.53 -26.99
C PRO A 168 6.05 44.59 -25.75
N THR A 169 7.17 45.25 -26.00
CA THR A 169 8.22 45.79 -25.15
C THR A 169 7.77 46.39 -23.81
N THR A 170 8.38 45.92 -22.72
CA THR A 170 8.91 46.80 -21.66
C THR A 170 10.30 46.34 -21.24
N ALA A 171 11.22 47.30 -21.26
CA ALA A 171 12.61 47.27 -20.82
C ALA A 171 12.76 46.56 -19.45
N ALA A 172 13.65 45.57 -19.33
CA ALA A 172 15.06 45.73 -18.97
C ALA A 172 15.28 46.30 -17.56
N MET A 173 15.25 45.41 -16.57
CA MET A 173 16.16 45.46 -15.42
C MET A 173 16.95 44.15 -15.44
N THR A 174 18.15 44.25 -15.99
CA THR A 174 19.19 43.23 -16.01
C THR A 174 19.67 42.94 -14.59
N GLY A 175 19.39 41.74 -14.08
CA GLY A 175 20.10 41.11 -12.96
C GLY A 175 20.67 39.78 -13.44
N GLY A 176 21.99 39.73 -13.63
CA GLY A 176 22.71 38.57 -14.16
C GLY A 176 22.75 37.36 -13.21
N PRO A 177 23.34 36.24 -13.66
CA PRO A 177 23.40 35.00 -12.91
C PRO A 177 24.47 35.12 -11.83
N ASN A 178 24.06 35.41 -10.59
CA ASN A 178 24.76 35.13 -9.32
C ASN A 178 23.98 35.77 -8.15
N PHE A 179 22.64 35.70 -8.15
CA PHE A 179 21.87 36.02 -6.95
C PHE A 179 21.78 34.75 -6.12
N ASP A 180 22.68 34.61 -5.15
CA ASP A 180 22.67 33.50 -4.20
C ASP A 180 21.58 33.73 -3.14
N GLU A 181 20.39 33.22 -3.42
CA GLU A 181 19.21 33.27 -2.55
C GLU A 181 19.48 32.70 -1.14
N LEU A 182 20.44 31.77 -1.00
CA LEU A 182 20.84 31.20 0.30
C LEU A 182 21.69 32.16 1.14
N ALA A 183 22.52 32.98 0.50
CA ALA A 183 23.28 34.04 1.19
C ALA A 183 22.35 35.18 1.66
N PHE A 184 21.32 35.49 0.85
CA PHE A 184 20.30 36.47 1.23
C PHE A 184 19.46 35.99 2.42
N LEU A 185 18.99 34.74 2.42
CA LEU A 185 18.24 34.18 3.56
C LEU A 185 19.09 34.14 4.84
N ASN A 186 20.40 33.84 4.75
CA ASN A 186 21.29 33.91 5.91
C ASN A 186 21.51 35.34 6.44
N SER A 187 21.48 36.34 5.56
CA SER A 187 21.61 37.75 5.95
C SER A 187 20.34 38.30 6.62
N VAL A 188 19.15 37.84 6.21
CA VAL A 188 17.86 38.31 6.76
C VAL A 188 17.53 37.68 8.11
N VAL A 189 18.06 36.49 8.41
CA VAL A 189 17.85 35.79 9.69
C VAL A 189 18.92 36.14 10.75
N GLY A 190 19.90 37.00 10.44
CA GLY A 190 20.77 37.59 11.46
C GLY A 190 21.62 36.60 12.27
N ARG A 191 22.09 35.51 11.66
CA ARG A 191 23.05 34.59 12.30
C ARG A 191 24.48 34.95 11.89
N ALA A 192 25.05 35.92 12.60
CA ALA A 192 26.48 36.19 12.53
C ALA A 192 27.27 34.98 13.06
N SER A 193 27.95 34.28 12.16
CA SER A 193 28.96 33.28 12.48
C SER A 193 30.22 33.98 13.00
N THR A 194 30.57 33.80 14.27
CA THR A 194 31.89 34.11 14.81
C THR A 194 32.75 32.84 14.92
N PRO A 195 34.00 32.83 14.43
CA PRO A 195 34.97 31.79 14.76
C PRO A 195 35.82 32.24 15.96
N SER A 196 35.85 31.47 17.05
CA SER A 196 37.03 31.36 17.93
C SER A 196 36.83 30.29 19.00
N ALA A 197 37.67 29.26 18.98
CA ALA A 197 37.99 28.48 20.17
C ALA A 197 38.82 29.35 21.14
N PRO A 198 38.71 29.16 22.47
CA PRO A 198 39.75 28.37 23.15
C PRO A 198 39.28 27.50 24.35
N ALA A 199 39.99 26.37 24.53
CA ALA A 199 40.30 25.57 25.72
C ALA A 199 39.25 25.30 26.84
N PRO A 200 39.04 24.03 27.26
CA PRO A 200 38.29 23.70 28.47
C PRO A 200 39.20 23.72 29.72
N ARG A 201 38.83 24.53 30.71
CA ARG A 201 39.36 24.45 32.08
C ARG A 201 38.42 23.62 32.96
N GLU A 202 39.05 22.71 33.69
CA GLU A 202 38.65 22.03 34.92
C GLU A 202 37.73 22.84 35.84
N SER A 203 36.65 22.21 36.33
CA SER A 203 36.07 22.37 37.69
C SER A 203 34.90 21.39 37.91
N LYS A 204 35.10 20.41 38.80
CA LYS A 204 34.08 19.66 39.58
C LYS A 204 33.72 20.49 40.84
N PRO A 205 32.84 20.03 41.75
CA PRO A 205 31.57 19.28 41.68
C PRO A 205 30.45 19.96 42.55
N ILE A 206 29.20 19.46 42.53
CA ILE A 206 28.03 19.70 43.46
C ILE A 206 26.76 19.64 42.60
N VAL A 207 25.64 18.94 42.87
CA VAL A 207 25.06 18.27 44.04
C VAL A 207 24.03 17.23 43.53
N GLN A 208 23.85 16.13 44.28
CA GLN A 208 22.82 15.10 44.05
C GLN A 208 21.39 15.65 44.29
N PRO A 209 20.38 15.26 43.48
CA PRO A 209 18.98 15.34 43.89
C PRO A 209 18.53 14.09 44.66
N PRO A 210 17.66 14.23 45.68
CA PRO A 210 17.30 13.17 46.61
C PRO A 210 16.23 12.20 46.08
N GLU A 211 16.27 11.01 46.69
CA GLU A 211 15.35 9.88 46.57
C GLU A 211 13.86 10.28 46.73
N ALA A 212 13.04 9.85 45.76
CA ALA A 212 11.60 9.84 45.89
C ALA A 212 11.17 8.59 46.68
N LYS A 213 10.54 8.85 47.84
CA LYS A 213 9.76 7.88 48.61
C LYS A 213 8.28 8.08 48.24
N ASP A 214 7.67 7.09 47.58
CA ASP A 214 6.22 6.91 47.51
C ASP A 214 5.90 5.63 48.30
N ALA A 215 5.32 5.70 49.51
CA ALA A 215 3.93 6.03 49.85
C ALA A 215 2.95 4.99 49.26
N LYS A 216 2.81 3.84 49.93
CA LYS A 216 1.68 3.49 50.81
C LYS A 216 0.29 3.49 50.14
N GLU A 217 -0.02 2.34 49.57
CA GLU A 217 -1.19 1.49 49.86
C GLU A 217 -2.23 2.03 50.86
N SER A 218 -3.44 2.25 50.36
CA SER A 218 -4.76 2.17 51.03
C SER A 218 -5.78 2.16 49.87
N LYS A 219 -6.48 1.07 49.51
CA LYS A 219 -7.31 0.14 50.28
C LYS A 219 -8.40 0.88 51.05
N ASP A 220 -9.50 1.18 50.38
CA ASP A 220 -10.84 0.98 50.92
C ASP A 220 -11.85 0.89 49.77
N ALA A 221 -12.64 -0.18 49.85
CA ALA A 221 -13.74 -0.51 48.97
C ALA A 221 -15.03 -0.24 49.73
N GLU A 222 -16.01 0.40 49.10
CA GLU A 222 -17.41 0.32 49.52
C GLU A 222 -18.31 0.17 48.27
N PRO A 223 -19.21 -0.83 48.22
CA PRO A 223 -20.02 -1.12 47.06
C PRO A 223 -21.38 -0.40 47.14
N VAL A 224 -21.70 0.40 46.13
CA VAL A 224 -23.06 0.96 45.96
C VAL A 224 -23.75 0.24 44.79
N ALA A 225 -24.88 -0.38 45.13
CA ALA A 225 -25.73 -1.16 44.24
C ALA A 225 -26.35 -0.33 43.09
N PRO A 226 -26.66 -0.94 41.93
CA PRO A 226 -27.34 -0.26 40.84
C PRO A 226 -28.86 -0.25 41.06
N ALA A 227 -29.44 0.93 41.27
CA ALA A 227 -30.87 1.14 41.18
C ALA A 227 -31.28 1.33 39.71
N ALA A 228 -32.13 0.42 39.24
CA ALA A 228 -32.76 0.45 37.95
C ALA A 228 -33.56 1.74 37.72
N SER A 229 -33.44 2.31 36.52
CA SER A 229 -34.44 3.24 35.98
C SER A 229 -34.52 2.98 34.48
N ILE A 230 -35.57 2.23 34.12
CA ILE A 230 -36.01 2.00 32.75
C ILE A 230 -36.90 3.20 32.40
N PRO A 231 -36.55 4.06 31.41
CA PRO A 231 -37.50 5.00 30.87
C PRO A 231 -38.52 4.24 30.00
N ALA A 232 -39.80 4.49 30.31
CA ALA A 232 -40.97 3.92 29.67
C ALA A 232 -40.96 4.16 28.14
N SER A 233 -41.33 3.11 27.41
CA SER A 233 -41.60 3.15 25.98
C SER A 233 -42.72 4.14 25.66
N VAL A 234 -42.40 5.16 24.87
CA VAL A 234 -43.36 6.03 24.21
C VAL A 234 -43.96 5.25 23.04
N PRO A 235 -45.29 5.15 22.88
CA PRO A 235 -45.90 4.52 21.71
C PRO A 235 -45.61 5.33 20.44
N PRO A 236 -45.35 4.69 19.29
CA PRO A 236 -45.14 5.41 18.03
C PRO A 236 -46.44 6.11 17.61
N SER A 237 -46.30 7.41 17.32
CA SER A 237 -47.33 8.25 16.71
C SER A 237 -47.75 7.66 15.34
N PRO A 238 -49.05 7.64 14.99
CA PRO A 238 -49.50 7.12 13.70
C PRO A 238 -48.96 7.99 12.55
N ALA A 239 -48.40 7.31 11.54
CA ALA A 239 -47.84 7.94 10.35
C ALA A 239 -48.90 8.80 9.62
N PRO A 240 -48.54 9.98 9.09
CA PRO A 240 -49.42 10.76 8.24
C PRO A 240 -49.72 10.00 6.94
N PRO A 241 -50.93 10.19 6.34
CA PRO A 241 -51.27 9.54 5.09
C PRO A 241 -50.35 9.99 3.95
N PRO A 242 -50.05 9.11 2.98
CA PRO A 242 -49.22 9.45 1.84
C PRO A 242 -49.87 10.56 0.99
N PRO A 243 -49.07 11.47 0.41
CA PRO A 243 -49.59 12.48 -0.50
C PRO A 243 -50.22 11.84 -1.74
N PRO A 244 -51.20 12.51 -2.38
CA PRO A 244 -51.82 12.01 -3.60
C PRO A 244 -50.77 11.83 -4.70
N ILE A 245 -50.75 10.63 -5.28
CA ILE A 245 -49.94 10.27 -6.44
C ILE A 245 -50.33 11.18 -7.60
N GLN A 246 -49.46 12.11 -7.96
CA GLN A 246 -49.61 12.85 -9.21
C GLN A 246 -49.27 11.90 -10.37
N PRO A 247 -50.07 11.88 -11.46
CA PRO A 247 -49.79 11.06 -12.63
C PRO A 247 -48.47 11.49 -13.26
N LEU A 248 -47.55 10.53 -13.44
CA LEU A 248 -46.31 10.72 -14.19
C LEU A 248 -46.62 11.24 -15.60
N PRO A 249 -45.86 12.24 -16.11
CA PRO A 249 -45.91 12.59 -17.53
C PRO A 249 -45.40 11.42 -18.38
N ALA A 250 -46.10 11.16 -19.49
CA ALA A 250 -45.78 10.11 -20.43
C ALA A 250 -44.34 10.22 -20.97
N PRO A 251 -43.63 9.10 -21.20
CA PRO A 251 -42.30 9.13 -21.78
C PRO A 251 -42.38 9.68 -23.22
N ALA A 252 -41.64 10.76 -23.47
CA ALA A 252 -41.41 11.26 -24.81
C ALA A 252 -40.66 10.18 -25.62
N THR A 253 -41.25 9.76 -26.73
CA THR A 253 -40.64 8.91 -27.73
C THR A 253 -39.34 9.55 -28.25
N PRO A 254 -38.18 8.88 -28.19
CA PRO A 254 -36.97 9.38 -28.80
C PRO A 254 -37.08 9.32 -30.33
N THR A 255 -36.92 10.49 -30.95
CA THR A 255 -36.76 10.67 -32.40
C THR A 255 -35.49 9.95 -32.87
N PRO A 256 -35.53 9.15 -33.96
CA PRO A 256 -34.33 8.50 -34.47
C PRO A 256 -33.35 9.53 -35.08
N PRO A 257 -32.03 9.40 -34.87
CA PRO A 257 -31.05 10.27 -35.48
C PRO A 257 -30.97 10.05 -37.00
N ALA A 258 -30.83 11.15 -37.72
CA ALA A 258 -30.68 11.22 -39.16
C ALA A 258 -29.44 10.45 -39.64
N THR A 259 -29.64 9.67 -40.70
CA THR A 259 -28.63 8.92 -41.44
C THR A 259 -27.70 9.89 -42.19
N PRO A 260 -26.36 9.85 -42.01
CA PRO A 260 -25.47 10.58 -42.89
C PRO A 260 -25.34 9.86 -44.24
N SER A 261 -25.63 10.60 -45.32
CA SER A 261 -25.47 10.19 -46.71
C SER A 261 -24.02 9.83 -47.06
N VAL A 262 -23.84 8.63 -47.59
CA VAL A 262 -22.61 8.13 -48.19
C VAL A 262 -22.49 8.69 -49.63
N PRO A 263 -21.38 9.34 -50.03
CA PRO A 263 -21.11 9.67 -51.43
C PRO A 263 -20.59 8.44 -52.21
N PRO A 264 -20.84 8.38 -53.54
CA PRO A 264 -20.59 7.18 -54.33
C PRO A 264 -19.12 6.98 -54.76
N ALA A 265 -18.80 5.70 -54.89
CA ALA A 265 -17.67 5.05 -55.53
C ALA A 265 -16.79 5.88 -56.49
N ALA A 266 -15.49 5.95 -56.15
CA ALA A 266 -14.41 6.10 -57.11
C ALA A 266 -13.61 4.79 -57.17
N SER A 267 -13.57 4.19 -58.36
CA SER A 267 -12.81 2.99 -58.70
C SER A 267 -11.32 3.21 -58.50
N VAL A 268 -10.69 2.34 -57.69
CA VAL A 268 -9.23 2.12 -57.70
C VAL A 268 -8.99 0.62 -57.80
N GLN A 269 -8.13 0.25 -58.74
CA GLN A 269 -7.85 -1.10 -59.18
C GLN A 269 -7.06 -1.93 -58.15
N PRO A 270 -7.09 -3.28 -58.22
CA PRO A 270 -6.26 -4.14 -57.39
C PRO A 270 -4.86 -4.29 -58.01
N SER A 271 -3.85 -3.71 -57.38
CA SER A 271 -2.45 -4.10 -57.63
C SER A 271 -2.06 -5.23 -56.68
N LEU A 272 -1.90 -6.42 -57.24
CA LEU A 272 -1.26 -7.57 -56.62
C LEU A 272 0.24 -7.26 -56.42
N ASN A 273 0.67 -6.94 -55.20
CA ASN A 273 2.07 -7.07 -54.80
C ASN A 273 2.19 -8.19 -53.78
N LEU A 274 2.62 -9.35 -54.30
CA LEU A 274 3.03 -10.54 -53.57
C LEU A 274 4.55 -10.40 -53.35
N GLU A 275 4.97 -9.81 -52.23
CA GLU A 275 6.38 -9.85 -51.80
C GLU A 275 6.54 -10.89 -50.69
N THR A 276 7.01 -12.05 -51.13
CA THR A 276 7.49 -13.18 -50.35
C THR A 276 8.80 -12.77 -49.65
N PRO A 277 8.92 -12.85 -48.31
CA PRO A 277 10.23 -12.74 -47.67
C PRO A 277 11.03 -14.03 -47.87
N THR A 278 12.10 -13.90 -48.65
CA THR A 278 13.17 -14.87 -48.85
C THR A 278 13.86 -15.24 -47.53
N PRO A 279 14.01 -16.54 -47.18
CA PRO A 279 14.86 -16.96 -46.06
C PRO A 279 16.34 -16.87 -46.43
N ALA A 280 17.13 -16.26 -45.55
CA ALA A 280 18.59 -16.18 -45.67
C ALA A 280 19.24 -17.57 -45.51
N PRO A 281 20.34 -17.86 -46.23
CA PRO A 281 21.02 -19.15 -46.19
C PRO A 281 21.90 -19.31 -44.95
N ALA A 282 21.90 -20.53 -44.41
CA ALA A 282 22.85 -21.02 -43.42
C ALA A 282 24.27 -21.13 -43.98
N PRO A 283 25.31 -20.97 -43.14
CA PRO A 283 26.61 -21.57 -43.39
C PRO A 283 26.78 -22.90 -42.62
N ASP A 284 27.05 -23.95 -43.40
CA ASP A 284 27.79 -25.19 -43.08
C ASP A 284 28.99 -24.91 -42.13
N ALA A 285 29.13 -25.65 -41.02
CA ALA A 285 29.80 -26.96 -40.91
C ALA A 285 31.35 -26.90 -40.95
N ALA A 286 31.93 -26.98 -39.75
CA ALA A 286 33.28 -27.42 -39.36
C ALA A 286 33.46 -26.96 -37.90
N GLU A 287 33.97 -27.67 -36.92
CA GLU A 287 34.77 -28.88 -36.86
C GLU A 287 34.70 -29.36 -35.40
N GLU A 288 34.52 -30.66 -35.20
CA GLU A 288 34.68 -31.33 -33.91
C GLU A 288 36.19 -31.51 -33.66
N PRO A 289 36.68 -31.28 -32.43
CA PRO A 289 37.69 -32.22 -31.94
C PRO A 289 37.37 -32.76 -30.55
N ALA A 290 37.59 -34.07 -30.46
CA ALA A 290 37.52 -34.93 -29.30
C ALA A 290 38.57 -34.58 -28.21
N PRO A 291 38.54 -35.25 -27.03
CA PRO A 291 39.09 -34.75 -25.79
C PRO A 291 40.59 -35.06 -25.63
N GLN A 292 41.32 -34.14 -25.01
CA GLN A 292 42.64 -34.41 -24.46
C GLN A 292 42.55 -34.52 -22.94
N ALA A 293 43.00 -35.68 -22.46
CA ALA A 293 43.40 -35.94 -21.09
C ALA A 293 44.75 -35.27 -20.80
N GLU A 294 45.18 -35.40 -19.54
CA GLU A 294 46.45 -34.94 -18.93
C GLU A 294 46.40 -33.50 -18.39
N ALA A 295 46.97 -33.13 -17.25
CA ALA A 295 47.49 -33.78 -16.05
C ALA A 295 47.89 -32.58 -15.13
N GLU A 296 47.96 -32.83 -13.81
CA GLU A 296 48.84 -32.13 -12.85
C GLU A 296 48.46 -30.69 -12.45
N ASP A 297 48.10 -30.48 -11.17
CA ASP A 297 49.01 -30.20 -10.03
C ASP A 297 49.30 -28.69 -9.95
N ASP A 298 48.58 -27.98 -9.06
CA ASP A 298 49.19 -26.90 -8.29
C ASP A 298 48.40 -26.66 -7.00
N GLU A 299 49.07 -27.02 -5.92
CA GLU A 299 48.73 -26.88 -4.52
C GLU A 299 49.08 -25.45 -4.08
N GLU A 300 48.09 -24.57 -3.86
CA GLU A 300 48.33 -23.28 -3.21
C GLU A 300 47.58 -23.16 -1.86
N PRO A 301 48.30 -23.08 -0.72
CA PRO A 301 47.70 -22.97 0.61
C PRO A 301 47.30 -21.52 0.91
N SER A 302 46.02 -21.21 0.75
CA SER A 302 45.46 -19.93 1.21
C SER A 302 45.30 -19.89 2.73
N THR A 303 46.17 -19.12 3.35
CA THR A 303 46.20 -18.69 4.76
C THR A 303 44.84 -18.18 5.29
N PRO A 304 44.49 -18.44 6.57
CA PRO A 304 43.26 -17.92 7.18
C PRO A 304 43.45 -16.47 7.64
N SER A 305 42.78 -15.53 6.97
CA SER A 305 42.63 -14.16 7.49
C SER A 305 41.59 -14.10 8.61
N PRO A 306 41.90 -13.50 9.77
CA PRO A 306 41.04 -13.45 10.94
C PRO A 306 40.25 -12.14 10.96
N LEU A 307 39.06 -12.09 10.37
CA LEU A 307 38.07 -11.04 10.63
C LEU A 307 36.70 -11.54 10.17
N GLY A 308 35.90 -11.92 11.16
CA GLY A 308 34.66 -12.66 11.00
C GLY A 308 33.63 -11.97 10.10
N ARG A 309 33.32 -12.63 8.99
CA ARG A 309 31.99 -12.52 8.37
C ARG A 309 31.06 -13.49 9.11
N PRO A 310 29.89 -13.05 9.60
CA PRO A 310 28.92 -13.95 10.19
C PRO A 310 28.40 -14.87 9.09
N THR A 311 28.79 -16.14 9.15
CA THR A 311 28.12 -17.21 8.39
C THR A 311 26.71 -17.36 8.93
N PRO A 312 25.69 -17.57 8.06
CA PRO A 312 24.34 -17.86 8.50
C PRO A 312 24.37 -19.27 9.13
N ARG A 313 24.56 -19.32 10.45
CA ARG A 313 24.28 -20.52 11.22
C ARG A 313 22.80 -20.83 10.98
N THR A 314 22.54 -21.98 10.37
CA THR A 314 21.30 -22.72 10.52
C THR A 314 21.12 -23.05 12.00
N SER A 315 20.71 -22.06 12.80
CA SER A 315 20.27 -22.28 14.16
C SER A 315 18.85 -22.85 14.07
N GLN A 316 18.75 -24.14 13.76
CA GLN A 316 17.63 -24.94 14.25
C GLN A 316 17.75 -24.91 15.77
N GLN A 317 17.25 -23.84 16.39
CA GLN A 317 17.03 -23.83 17.81
C GLN A 317 16.09 -25.00 18.09
N VAL A 318 16.45 -25.87 19.02
CA VAL A 318 15.62 -27.03 19.33
C VAL A 318 14.35 -26.50 19.99
N LYS A 319 13.19 -26.84 19.43
CA LYS A 319 11.89 -26.55 20.05
C LYS A 319 11.79 -27.34 21.35
N THR A 320 11.87 -26.67 22.49
CA THR A 320 11.90 -27.30 23.83
C THR A 320 10.64 -27.05 24.63
N LEU A 321 9.76 -26.12 24.23
CA LEU A 321 8.64 -25.67 25.05
C LEU A 321 7.32 -26.28 24.55
N LYS A 322 6.64 -27.08 25.38
CA LYS A 322 5.44 -27.81 25.00
C LYS A 322 4.18 -27.00 25.34
N CYS A 323 3.31 -26.79 24.35
CA CYS A 323 2.03 -26.13 24.57
C CYS A 323 1.11 -26.98 25.47
N ALA A 324 0.51 -26.37 26.50
CA ALA A 324 -0.40 -27.04 27.41
C ALA A 324 -1.73 -27.46 26.74
N GLU A 325 -2.21 -26.68 25.77
CA GLU A 325 -3.47 -26.93 25.07
C GLU A 325 -3.37 -28.08 24.06
N CYS A 326 -2.35 -28.05 23.18
CA CYS A 326 -2.25 -28.98 22.05
C CYS A 326 -1.04 -29.91 22.07
N GLY A 327 -0.12 -29.74 23.03
CA GLY A 327 1.07 -30.59 23.17
C GLY A 327 2.15 -30.41 22.10
N SER A 328 2.04 -29.41 21.22
CA SER A 328 3.06 -29.11 20.21
C SER A 328 4.32 -28.51 20.86
N MET A 329 5.50 -28.82 20.32
CA MET A 329 6.77 -28.22 20.73
C MET A 329 6.96 -26.89 19.99
N ASN A 330 7.29 -25.83 20.71
CA ASN A 330 7.51 -24.46 20.20
C ASN A 330 8.89 -23.95 20.64
N TYR A 331 9.30 -22.81 20.08
CA TYR A 331 10.55 -22.18 20.47
C TYR A 331 10.40 -21.47 21.82
N PRO A 332 11.44 -21.47 22.67
CA PRO A 332 11.39 -20.77 23.96
C PRO A 332 11.30 -19.24 23.83
N THR A 333 11.49 -18.68 22.64
CA THR A 333 11.29 -17.25 22.36
C THR A 333 9.84 -16.90 21.98
N GLU A 334 8.99 -17.89 21.74
CA GLU A 334 7.61 -17.68 21.32
C GLU A 334 6.66 -17.57 22.51
N TRP A 335 5.77 -16.59 22.44
CA TRP A 335 4.77 -16.31 23.48
C TRP A 335 3.47 -17.07 23.26
N TYR A 336 3.25 -17.56 22.03
CA TYR A 336 2.04 -18.25 21.60
C TYR A 336 2.42 -19.51 20.82
N CYS A 337 1.61 -20.56 20.96
CA CYS A 337 1.84 -21.78 20.21
C CYS A 337 1.55 -21.57 18.72
N GLU A 338 2.50 -21.91 17.85
CA GLU A 338 2.35 -21.81 16.40
C GLU A 338 1.18 -22.63 15.84
N ARG A 339 0.74 -23.67 16.57
CA ARG A 339 -0.30 -24.60 16.10
C ARG A 339 -1.70 -24.23 16.55
N CYS A 340 -1.90 -23.78 17.79
CA CYS A 340 -3.23 -23.51 18.33
C CYS A 340 -3.42 -22.08 18.85
N GLY A 341 -2.39 -21.24 18.85
CA GLY A 341 -2.45 -19.87 19.36
C GLY A 341 -2.59 -19.76 20.89
N GLY A 342 -2.57 -20.87 21.63
CA GLY A 342 -2.59 -20.86 23.09
C GLY A 342 -1.33 -20.21 23.67
N GLU A 343 -1.48 -19.46 24.76
CA GLU A 343 -0.37 -18.77 25.43
C GLU A 343 0.63 -19.80 26.00
N LEU A 344 1.90 -19.61 25.67
CA LEU A 344 2.99 -20.42 26.19
C LEU A 344 3.44 -19.77 27.48
N ALA A 345 2.95 -20.29 28.62
CA ALA A 345 3.29 -19.75 29.93
C ALA A 345 4.82 -19.69 30.10
N ALA A 346 5.38 -18.47 30.11
CA ALA A 346 6.75 -18.21 30.49
C ALA A 346 6.85 -18.41 32.01
N LEU A 347 7.21 -19.63 32.42
CA LEU A 347 7.54 -19.96 33.81
C LEU A 347 9.04 -19.82 34.05
#